data_AF-A0A6B3MW71-F1
#
_entry.id   AF-A0A6B3MW71-F1
#
_cell.length_a   1.000
_cell.length_b   1.000
_cell.length_c   1.000
_cell.angle_alpha   90.00
_cell.angle_beta   90.00
_cell.angle_gamma   90.00
#
_symmetry.space_group_name_H-M   'P 1'
#
loop_
_entity.id
_entity.type
_entity.pdbx_description
1 polymer ?
#
loop_
_entity_poly.entity_id
_entity_poly.type
_entity_poly.pdbx_seq_one_letter_code
_entity_poly.pdbx_strand_id
1 'polypeptide(L)'
;QIHYLDIVDCNAGDHGRPFATNFNPEINIREITQKGRYYENSTWVEVDPFSVHRPINYPEIGERESYLLYHEELESLVKHIPTIKRARFWMTFSESYLTHLRVLQNVGLTSIEPIDYEGHQIVPLQFLKAVLPAPSSLGENYQGKTSIGCHIRGVKDGKPRTYYIYNNCDHAKAYEEIGAQAVSYTTGVPAMLGALLVVTGTWKGEGVFNVEQLDPDPFLEKLGTYGLEWHESINNSEEFAD
;
A
#
# COMPACT_ATOMS: atom_id res chain seq x y z
N GLN A 1 -8.87 21.15 -9.31
CA GLN A 1 -9.15 20.88 -7.89
C GLN A 1 -9.39 19.40 -7.70
N ILE A 2 -8.84 18.80 -6.66
CA ILE A 2 -9.05 17.40 -6.27
C ILE A 2 -10.07 17.39 -5.13
N HIS A 3 -11.17 16.66 -5.26
CA HIS A 3 -12.23 16.60 -4.25
C HIS A 3 -12.34 15.22 -3.60
N TYR A 4 -12.10 14.15 -4.35
CA TYR A 4 -12.17 12.77 -3.85
C TYR A 4 -10.90 12.03 -4.27
N LEU A 5 -10.32 11.30 -3.32
CA LEU A 5 -9.14 10.48 -3.49
C LEU A 5 -9.40 9.08 -2.93
N ASP A 6 -9.13 8.07 -3.75
CA ASP A 6 -9.17 6.67 -3.38
C ASP A 6 -7.84 6.05 -3.80
N ILE A 7 -6.97 5.78 -2.83
CA ILE A 7 -5.71 5.08 -3.03
C ILE A 7 -5.99 3.58 -2.98
N VAL A 8 -5.52 2.85 -3.98
CA VAL A 8 -5.75 1.41 -4.10
C VAL A 8 -4.42 0.68 -4.20
N ASP A 9 -4.23 -0.31 -3.34
CA ASP A 9 -3.04 -1.16 -3.27
C ASP A 9 -3.47 -2.63 -3.42
N CYS A 10 -3.05 -3.24 -4.52
CA CYS A 10 -3.26 -4.65 -4.80
C CYS A 10 -1.94 -5.38 -4.88
N ASN A 11 -1.84 -6.45 -4.11
CA ASN A 11 -0.84 -7.49 -4.34
C ASN A 11 -1.56 -8.77 -4.76
N ALA A 12 -1.59 -9.05 -6.06
CA ALA A 12 -2.12 -10.27 -6.63
C ALA A 12 -1.03 -11.32 -6.89
N GLY A 13 0.05 -11.26 -6.12
CA GLY A 13 1.10 -12.26 -6.18
C GLY A 13 0.74 -13.54 -5.43
N ASP A 14 1.29 -14.66 -5.88
CA ASP A 14 1.33 -15.94 -5.15
C ASP A 14 2.77 -16.42 -4.94
N HIS A 15 3.17 -16.59 -3.67
CA HIS A 15 4.48 -17.11 -3.25
C HIS A 15 4.43 -18.62 -2.92
N GLY A 16 3.31 -19.30 -3.18
CA GLY A 16 3.13 -20.75 -2.99
C GLY A 16 3.12 -21.23 -1.53
N ARG A 17 3.05 -20.31 -0.56
CA ARG A 17 3.01 -20.64 0.88
C ARG A 17 1.57 -20.48 1.39
N PRO A 18 1.14 -21.29 2.38
CA PRO A 18 -0.19 -21.14 2.98
C PRO A 18 -0.41 -19.76 3.62
N PHE A 19 0.63 -19.25 4.29
CA PHE A 19 0.64 -17.93 4.92
C PHE A 19 2.09 -17.44 5.05
N ALA A 20 2.35 -16.21 4.61
CA ALA A 20 3.61 -15.51 4.83
C ALA A 20 3.33 -14.00 4.78
N THR A 21 4.26 -13.20 5.32
CA THR A 21 4.20 -11.74 5.25
C THR A 21 5.35 -11.24 4.37
N ASN A 22 5.07 -10.27 3.50
CA ASN A 22 6.10 -9.65 2.63
C ASN A 22 7.01 -8.67 3.36
N PHE A 23 6.65 -8.33 4.60
CA PHE A 23 7.42 -7.47 5.50
C PHE A 23 7.65 -8.17 6.83
N ASN A 24 8.28 -7.46 7.77
CA ASN A 24 8.38 -7.90 9.15
C ASN A 24 6.97 -8.27 9.69
N PRO A 25 6.73 -9.55 10.05
CA PRO A 25 5.41 -10.00 10.50
C PRO A 25 4.87 -9.19 11.68
N GLU A 26 5.76 -8.75 12.58
CA GLU A 26 5.37 -7.95 13.75
C GLU A 26 4.74 -6.62 13.36
N ILE A 27 5.34 -5.93 12.40
CA ILE A 27 4.88 -4.63 11.93
C ILE A 27 3.60 -4.83 11.11
N ASN A 28 3.66 -5.73 10.13
CA ASN A 28 2.56 -5.96 9.20
C ASN A 28 1.26 -6.39 9.92
N ILE A 29 1.34 -7.37 10.84
CA ILE A 29 0.16 -7.83 11.59
C ILE A 29 -0.41 -6.71 12.46
N ARG A 30 0.45 -5.88 13.07
CA ARG A 30 0.00 -4.76 13.91
C ARG A 30 -0.63 -3.63 13.09
N GLU A 31 -0.14 -3.36 11.89
CA GLU A 31 -0.68 -2.31 11.03
C GLU A 31 -2.05 -2.69 10.50
N ILE A 32 -2.20 -3.90 9.96
CA ILE A 32 -3.46 -4.32 9.32
C ILE A 32 -4.58 -4.63 10.32
N THR A 33 -4.26 -4.88 11.60
CA THR A 33 -5.25 -5.18 12.65
C THR A 33 -5.69 -3.95 13.44
N GLN A 34 -5.13 -2.78 13.13
CA GLN A 34 -5.63 -1.51 13.68
C GLN A 34 -6.99 -1.15 13.07
N LYS A 35 -7.71 -0.26 13.76
CA LYS A 35 -8.94 0.32 13.21
C LYS A 35 -8.63 0.99 11.88
N GLY A 36 -9.51 0.79 10.90
CA GLY A 36 -9.48 1.55 9.66
C GLY A 36 -9.77 3.02 9.97
N ARG A 37 -9.12 3.94 9.26
CA ARG A 37 -9.33 5.38 9.44
C ARG A 37 -9.22 6.11 8.11
N TYR A 38 -10.20 6.92 7.77
CA TYR A 38 -10.21 7.71 6.55
C TYR A 38 -10.69 9.14 6.81
N TYR A 39 -10.47 10.04 5.86
CA TYR A 39 -10.84 11.45 5.99
C TYR A 39 -12.09 11.75 5.18
N GLU A 40 -13.06 12.42 5.79
CA GLU A 40 -14.30 12.85 5.13
C GLU A 40 -14.88 14.11 5.81
N ASN A 41 -15.29 15.08 5.00
CA ASN A 41 -15.93 16.32 5.45
C ASN A 41 -15.17 17.04 6.59
N SER A 42 -13.85 17.15 6.44
CA SER A 42 -12.96 17.79 7.43
C SER A 42 -12.85 17.07 8.78
N THR A 43 -13.19 15.78 8.81
CA THR A 43 -13.09 14.94 10.01
C THR A 43 -12.47 13.59 9.69
N TRP A 44 -11.83 12.99 10.69
CA TRP A 44 -11.38 11.60 10.62
C TRP A 44 -12.49 10.68 11.08
N VAL A 45 -12.77 9.65 10.29
CA VAL A 45 -13.76 8.61 10.58
C VAL A 45 -13.02 7.31 10.86
N GLU A 46 -13.28 6.71 12.01
CA GLU A 46 -12.77 5.38 12.38
C GLU A 46 -13.80 4.31 12.07
N VAL A 47 -13.32 3.15 11.62
CA VAL A 47 -14.12 1.94 11.40
C VAL A 47 -13.43 0.73 12.03
N ASP A 48 -14.20 -0.31 12.35
CA ASP A 48 -13.62 -1.55 12.87
C ASP A 48 -12.71 -2.20 11.83
N PRO A 49 -11.64 -2.90 12.24
CA PRO A 49 -10.72 -3.56 11.31
C PRO A 49 -11.47 -4.47 10.32
N PHE A 50 -11.14 -4.34 9.03
CA PHE A 50 -11.73 -5.12 7.94
C PHE A 50 -13.27 -5.02 7.78
N SER A 51 -13.95 -4.06 8.44
CA SER A 51 -15.41 -3.94 8.42
C SER A 51 -15.99 -3.31 7.14
N VAL A 52 -15.18 -2.51 6.43
CA VAL A 52 -15.56 -1.85 5.18
C VAL A 52 -14.69 -2.42 4.07
N HIS A 53 -15.30 -3.09 3.12
CA HIS A 53 -14.62 -3.70 1.98
C HIS A 53 -15.50 -3.72 0.74
N ARG A 54 -14.87 -3.84 -0.42
CA ARG A 54 -15.55 -4.01 -1.71
C ARG A 54 -14.61 -4.64 -2.74
N PRO A 55 -15.15 -5.31 -3.77
CA PRO A 55 -14.38 -5.61 -4.96
C PRO A 55 -13.97 -4.32 -5.67
N ILE A 56 -12.72 -4.27 -6.11
CA ILE A 56 -12.14 -3.22 -6.96
C ILE A 56 -11.49 -3.90 -8.16
N ASN A 57 -11.70 -3.36 -9.36
CA ASN A 57 -11.07 -3.89 -10.58
C ASN A 57 -9.69 -3.24 -10.83
N TYR A 58 -8.64 -4.06 -10.78
CA TYR A 58 -7.26 -3.61 -11.03
C TYR A 58 -6.83 -3.92 -12.48
N PRO A 59 -6.26 -2.96 -13.23
CA PRO A 59 -5.83 -3.19 -14.61
C PRO A 59 -4.86 -4.36 -14.74
N GLU A 60 -5.11 -5.25 -15.71
CA GLU A 60 -4.33 -6.48 -15.97
C GLU A 60 -4.30 -7.52 -14.84
N ILE A 61 -5.05 -7.31 -13.76
CA ILE A 61 -5.15 -8.23 -12.61
C ILE A 61 -6.59 -8.73 -12.43
N GLY A 62 -7.58 -7.86 -12.67
CA GLY A 62 -9.01 -8.11 -12.47
C GLY A 62 -9.50 -7.73 -11.08
N GLU A 63 -10.72 -8.14 -10.76
CA GLU A 63 -11.38 -7.83 -9.49
C GLU A 63 -10.69 -8.51 -8.29
N ARG A 64 -10.42 -7.72 -7.25
CA ARG A 64 -9.92 -8.22 -5.95
C ARG A 64 -10.70 -7.56 -4.82
N GLU A 65 -10.95 -8.34 -3.77
CA GLU A 65 -11.59 -7.83 -2.56
C GLU A 65 -10.60 -6.92 -1.81
N SER A 66 -11.00 -5.68 -1.59
CA SER A 66 -10.16 -4.64 -1.00
C SER A 66 -10.82 -4.03 0.22
N TYR A 67 -10.04 -3.86 1.27
CA TYR A 67 -10.48 -3.45 2.59
C TYR A 67 -9.98 -2.05 2.88
N LEU A 68 -10.85 -1.22 3.47
CA LEU A 68 -10.49 0.11 3.90
C LEU A 68 -9.57 0.03 5.11
N LEU A 69 -8.40 0.65 5.00
CA LEU A 69 -7.41 0.75 6.08
C LEU A 69 -7.03 2.21 6.31
N TYR A 70 -6.39 2.46 7.45
CA TYR A 70 -5.62 3.67 7.63
C TYR A 70 -4.27 3.55 6.90
N HIS A 71 -3.80 4.65 6.31
CA HIS A 71 -2.46 4.76 5.77
C HIS A 71 -1.92 6.18 5.93
N GLU A 72 -0.61 6.31 6.07
CA GLU A 72 0.07 7.52 6.59
C GLU A 72 -0.04 8.76 5.70
N GLU A 73 -0.02 8.58 4.37
CA GLU A 73 -0.09 9.66 3.40
C GLU A 73 -1.44 10.38 3.42
N LEU A 74 -2.49 9.75 3.94
CA LEU A 74 -3.78 10.42 4.14
C LEU A 74 -3.61 11.67 5.02
N GLU A 75 -2.74 11.65 6.03
CA GLU A 75 -2.54 12.80 6.93
C GLU A 75 -1.89 13.99 6.20
N SER A 76 -0.90 13.73 5.36
CA SER A 76 -0.20 14.79 4.63
C SER A 76 -1.01 15.30 3.44
N LEU A 77 -1.66 14.39 2.69
CA LEU A 77 -2.43 14.74 1.50
C LEU A 77 -3.62 15.64 1.84
N VAL A 78 -4.37 15.36 2.92
CA VAL A 78 -5.52 16.21 3.30
C VAL A 78 -5.07 17.58 3.82
N LYS A 79 -3.85 17.68 4.35
CA LYS A 79 -3.23 18.93 4.80
C LYS A 79 -2.73 19.76 3.63
N HIS A 80 -2.09 19.14 2.63
CA HIS A 80 -1.45 19.84 1.51
C HIS A 80 -2.35 20.00 0.28
N ILE A 81 -3.46 19.26 0.21
CA ILE A 81 -4.49 19.36 -0.83
C ILE A 81 -5.84 19.70 -0.17
N PRO A 82 -6.03 20.95 0.30
CA PRO A 82 -7.18 21.33 1.13
C PRO A 82 -8.53 21.29 0.40
N THR A 83 -8.53 21.06 -0.92
CA THR A 83 -9.76 20.87 -1.69
C THR A 83 -10.37 19.46 -1.53
N ILE A 84 -9.62 18.52 -0.94
CA ILE A 84 -10.09 17.16 -0.66
C ILE A 84 -11.27 17.22 0.33
N LYS A 85 -12.38 16.62 -0.09
CA LYS A 85 -13.58 16.39 0.72
C LYS A 85 -13.58 15.00 1.33
N ARG A 86 -13.01 14.01 0.63
CA ARG A 86 -12.86 12.63 1.09
C ARG A 86 -11.56 12.01 0.56
N ALA A 87 -10.82 11.32 1.43
CA ALA A 87 -9.66 10.52 1.08
C ALA A 87 -9.71 9.17 1.79
N ARG A 88 -9.54 8.07 1.04
CA ARG A 88 -9.59 6.69 1.54
C ARG A 88 -8.40 5.90 0.98
N PHE A 89 -7.98 4.88 1.71
CA PHE A 89 -6.96 3.93 1.30
C PHE A 89 -7.53 2.51 1.36
N TRP A 90 -7.31 1.74 0.29
CA TRP A 90 -7.85 0.40 0.10
C TRP A 90 -6.73 -0.59 -0.19
N MET A 91 -6.70 -1.71 0.53
CA MET A 91 -5.70 -2.76 0.34
C MET A 91 -6.35 -4.11 0.13
N THR A 92 -5.82 -4.91 -0.81
CA THR A 92 -6.33 -6.25 -1.08
C THR A 92 -5.93 -7.24 0.01
N PHE A 93 -6.89 -8.05 0.47
CA PHE A 93 -6.62 -9.24 1.28
C PHE A 93 -7.42 -10.43 0.75
N SER A 94 -6.77 -11.59 0.63
CA SER A 94 -7.48 -12.82 0.30
C SER A 94 -8.18 -13.39 1.54
N GLU A 95 -9.31 -14.08 1.34
CA GLU A 95 -10.01 -14.76 2.44
C GLU A 95 -9.12 -15.80 3.14
N SER A 96 -8.22 -16.45 2.39
CA SER A 96 -7.23 -17.37 2.96
C SER A 96 -6.30 -16.63 3.93
N TYR A 97 -5.77 -15.48 3.53
CA TYR A 97 -4.90 -14.67 4.37
C TYR A 97 -5.62 -14.22 5.65
N LEU A 98 -6.83 -13.67 5.53
CA LEU A 98 -7.63 -13.22 6.67
C LEU A 98 -8.00 -14.37 7.61
N THR A 99 -8.28 -15.55 7.06
CA THR A 99 -8.55 -16.75 7.86
C THR A 99 -7.33 -17.16 8.69
N HIS A 100 -6.14 -17.21 8.09
CA HIS A 100 -4.92 -17.51 8.83
C HIS A 100 -4.64 -16.47 9.92
N LEU A 101 -4.77 -15.18 9.59
CA LEU A 101 -4.59 -14.10 10.56
C LEU A 101 -5.54 -14.25 11.76
N ARG A 102 -6.83 -14.48 11.48
CA ARG A 102 -7.85 -14.70 12.52
C ARG A 102 -7.54 -15.91 13.40
N VAL A 103 -7.08 -17.01 12.83
CA VAL A 103 -6.65 -18.19 13.60
C VAL A 103 -5.46 -17.84 14.50
N LEU A 104 -4.43 -17.20 13.95
CA LEU A 104 -3.24 -16.77 14.71
C LEU A 104 -3.58 -15.83 15.87
N GLN A 105 -4.50 -14.89 15.65
CA GLN A 105 -5.01 -14.00 16.69
C GLN A 105 -5.78 -14.75 17.77
N ASN A 106 -6.70 -15.63 17.37
CA ASN A 106 -7.55 -16.38 18.31
C ASN A 106 -6.76 -17.31 19.22
N VAL A 107 -5.62 -17.85 18.76
CA VAL A 107 -4.72 -18.67 19.57
C VAL A 107 -3.64 -17.86 20.31
N GLY A 108 -3.66 -16.52 20.20
CA GLY A 108 -2.76 -15.63 20.93
C GLY A 108 -1.35 -15.47 20.34
N LEU A 109 -1.08 -16.02 19.15
CA LEU A 109 0.24 -15.96 18.51
C LEU A 109 0.62 -14.58 17.99
N THR A 110 -0.34 -13.65 17.89
CA THR A 110 -0.08 -12.25 17.53
C THR A 110 0.16 -11.34 18.73
N SER A 111 0.20 -11.88 19.95
CA SER A 111 0.40 -11.10 21.18
C SER A 111 1.83 -10.57 21.29
N ILE A 112 1.97 -9.34 21.78
CA ILE A 112 3.23 -8.72 22.19
C ILE A 112 3.54 -8.91 23.67
N GLU A 113 2.57 -9.38 24.45
CA GLU A 113 2.74 -9.62 25.88
C GLU A 113 3.55 -10.89 26.10
N PRO A 114 4.63 -10.85 26.92
CA PRO A 114 5.40 -12.04 27.27
C PRO A 114 4.55 -13.10 27.98
N ILE A 115 4.81 -14.37 27.68
CA ILE A 115 4.27 -15.54 28.38
C ILE A 115 5.40 -16.37 28.99
N ASP A 116 5.12 -17.08 30.08
CA ASP A 116 6.03 -18.08 30.63
C ASP A 116 5.83 -19.42 29.90
N TYR A 117 6.88 -19.90 29.25
CA TYR A 117 6.94 -21.23 28.66
C TYR A 117 8.09 -22.00 29.30
N GLU A 118 7.75 -22.89 30.24
CA GLU A 118 8.73 -23.71 30.98
C GLU A 118 9.84 -22.88 31.65
N GLY A 119 9.48 -21.75 32.27
CA GLY A 119 10.43 -20.84 32.93
C GLY A 119 11.16 -19.87 31.99
N HIS A 120 10.82 -19.87 30.69
CA HIS A 120 11.35 -18.92 29.71
C HIS A 120 10.30 -17.89 29.33
N GLN A 121 10.66 -16.61 29.38
CA GLN A 121 9.79 -15.53 28.92
C GLN A 121 9.87 -15.42 27.40
N ILE A 122 8.76 -15.67 26.71
CA ILE A 122 8.65 -15.62 25.24
C ILE A 122 7.55 -14.64 24.84
N VAL A 123 7.82 -13.81 23.84
CA VAL A 123 6.79 -13.00 23.18
C VAL A 123 6.22 -13.80 21.99
N PRO A 124 4.93 -14.18 21.99
CA PRO A 124 4.36 -15.04 20.95
C PRO A 124 4.58 -14.53 19.53
N LEU A 125 4.42 -13.23 19.29
CA LEU A 125 4.62 -12.62 17.97
C LEU A 125 6.07 -12.71 17.48
N GLN A 126 7.05 -12.62 18.39
CA GLN A 126 8.47 -12.81 18.05
C GLN A 126 8.75 -14.27 17.69
N PHE A 127 8.15 -15.22 18.39
CA PHE A 127 8.24 -16.63 18.05
C PHE A 127 7.57 -16.94 16.72
N LEU A 128 6.38 -16.38 16.46
CA LEU A 128 5.68 -16.50 15.18
C LEU A 128 6.57 -16.00 14.02
N LYS A 129 7.21 -14.84 14.20
CA LYS A 129 8.17 -14.31 13.22
C LYS A 129 9.31 -15.30 12.93
N ALA A 130 9.80 -16.03 13.93
CA ALA A 130 10.89 -16.98 13.76
C ALA A 130 10.49 -18.26 13.01
N VAL A 131 9.20 -18.64 13.03
CA VAL A 131 8.70 -19.83 12.32
C VAL A 131 8.16 -19.54 10.92
N LEU A 132 7.79 -18.29 10.63
CA LEU A 132 7.36 -17.88 9.30
C LEU A 132 8.55 -17.82 8.33
N PRO A 133 8.32 -18.07 7.01
CA PRO A 133 9.36 -17.86 6.01
C PRO A 133 9.90 -16.44 6.05
N ALA A 134 11.21 -16.29 5.93
CA ALA A 134 11.82 -14.97 5.85
C ALA A 134 11.30 -14.22 4.60
N PRO A 135 10.91 -12.94 4.69
CA PRO A 135 10.40 -12.21 3.52
C PRO A 135 11.36 -12.20 2.33
N SER A 136 12.67 -12.12 2.59
CA SER A 136 13.71 -12.20 1.56
C SER A 136 13.77 -13.55 0.83
N SER A 137 13.25 -14.61 1.45
CA SER A 137 13.18 -15.95 0.84
C SER A 137 11.91 -16.17 0.00
N LEU A 138 10.95 -15.23 0.05
CA LEU A 138 9.69 -15.35 -0.69
C LEU A 138 9.81 -14.95 -2.16
N GLY A 139 10.86 -14.24 -2.57
CA GLY A 139 11.02 -13.77 -3.95
C GLY A 139 11.19 -14.90 -4.96
N GLU A 140 11.85 -15.99 -4.57
CA GLU A 140 12.07 -17.14 -5.44
C GLU A 140 10.74 -17.86 -5.73
N ASN A 141 10.34 -17.87 -7.02
CA ASN A 141 9.06 -18.38 -7.52
C ASN A 141 7.82 -17.54 -7.17
N TYR A 142 7.98 -16.30 -6.70
CA TYR A 142 6.84 -15.40 -6.51
C TYR A 142 6.29 -15.00 -7.90
N GLN A 143 5.05 -15.39 -8.20
CA GLN A 143 4.39 -15.08 -9.46
C GLN A 143 3.26 -14.08 -9.28
N GLY A 144 2.84 -13.43 -10.37
CA GLY A 144 1.77 -12.45 -10.36
C GLY A 144 2.28 -11.01 -10.29
N LYS A 145 1.35 -10.07 -10.11
CA LYS A 145 1.61 -8.63 -10.18
C LYS A 145 1.11 -7.91 -8.94
N THR A 146 1.74 -6.80 -8.63
CA THR A 146 1.17 -5.73 -7.81
C THR A 146 0.53 -4.68 -8.73
N SER A 147 -0.46 -3.95 -8.22
CA SER A 147 -1.07 -2.78 -8.86
C SER A 147 -1.39 -1.74 -7.80
N ILE A 148 -0.72 -0.60 -7.86
CA ILE A 148 -0.85 0.48 -6.87
C ILE A 148 -1.20 1.76 -7.61
N GLY A 149 -2.23 2.46 -7.17
CA GLY A 149 -2.70 3.66 -7.86
C GLY A 149 -3.63 4.54 -7.07
N CYS A 150 -4.06 5.64 -7.70
CA CYS A 150 -4.92 6.66 -7.12
C CYS A 150 -6.07 6.97 -8.06
N HIS A 151 -7.30 6.63 -7.66
CA HIS A 151 -8.52 7.13 -8.27
C HIS A 151 -8.83 8.52 -7.72
N ILE A 152 -8.92 9.49 -8.62
CA ILE A 152 -9.03 10.91 -8.30
C ILE A 152 -10.27 11.46 -9.00
N ARG A 153 -11.11 12.18 -8.26
CA ARG A 153 -12.23 12.94 -8.83
C ARG A 153 -12.19 14.38 -8.36
N GLY A 154 -12.57 15.29 -9.25
CA GLY A 154 -12.66 16.70 -8.93
C GLY A 154 -13.11 17.53 -10.12
N VAL A 155 -12.58 18.75 -10.21
CA VAL A 155 -12.97 19.72 -11.25
C VAL A 155 -11.74 20.27 -11.94
N LYS A 156 -11.77 20.28 -13.28
CA LYS A 156 -10.79 20.94 -14.15
C LYS A 156 -11.53 21.77 -15.19
N ASP A 157 -11.13 23.03 -15.35
CA ASP A 157 -11.74 23.98 -16.30
C ASP A 157 -13.28 24.11 -16.12
N GLY A 158 -13.74 24.11 -14.87
CA GLY A 158 -15.15 24.21 -14.50
C GLY A 158 -15.99 22.94 -14.74
N LYS A 159 -15.39 21.84 -15.21
CA LYS A 159 -16.09 20.58 -15.51
C LYS A 159 -15.65 19.45 -14.56
N PRO A 160 -16.57 18.56 -14.15
CA PRO A 160 -16.20 17.33 -13.46
C PRO A 160 -15.19 16.52 -14.28
N ARG A 161 -14.21 15.95 -13.59
CA ARG A 161 -13.17 15.10 -14.20
C ARG A 161 -12.85 13.94 -13.28
N THR A 162 -12.71 12.75 -13.86
CA THR A 162 -12.12 11.59 -13.20
C THR A 162 -10.74 11.31 -13.78
N TYR A 163 -9.84 10.82 -12.93
CA TYR A 163 -8.46 10.55 -13.28
C TYR A 163 -7.99 9.35 -12.47
N TYR A 164 -7.32 8.42 -13.13
CA TYR A 164 -6.71 7.27 -12.48
C TYR A 164 -5.25 7.19 -12.93
N ILE A 165 -4.32 7.16 -11.98
CA ILE A 165 -2.89 6.93 -12.22
C ILE A 165 -2.46 5.72 -11.42
N TYR A 166 -1.71 4.81 -12.03
CA TYR A 166 -1.28 3.57 -11.38
C TYR A 166 0.01 3.01 -11.98
N ASN A 167 0.66 2.13 -11.24
CA ASN A 167 1.76 1.29 -11.70
C ASN A 167 1.41 -0.18 -11.47
N ASN A 168 1.79 -1.03 -12.42
CA ASN A 168 1.79 -2.48 -12.24
C ASN A 168 3.24 -2.97 -12.17
N CYS A 169 3.58 -3.80 -11.18
CA CYS A 169 4.92 -4.36 -11.04
C CYS A 169 4.86 -5.89 -10.91
N ASP A 170 5.62 -6.59 -11.75
CA ASP A 170 5.64 -8.06 -11.84
C ASP A 170 6.70 -8.65 -10.90
N HIS A 171 6.28 -9.60 -10.06
CA HIS A 171 7.17 -10.21 -9.06
C HIS A 171 8.36 -10.95 -9.68
N ALA A 172 8.14 -11.67 -10.78
CA ALA A 172 9.21 -12.44 -11.41
C ALA A 172 10.24 -11.51 -12.06
N LYS A 173 9.78 -10.42 -12.71
CA LYS A 173 10.69 -9.41 -13.28
C LYS A 173 11.49 -8.66 -12.22
N ALA A 174 10.86 -8.26 -11.12
CA ALA A 174 11.56 -7.63 -10.00
C ALA A 174 12.64 -8.56 -9.42
N TYR A 175 12.32 -9.85 -9.28
CA TYR A 175 13.27 -10.83 -8.78
C TYR A 175 14.43 -11.08 -9.74
N GLU A 176 14.16 -11.14 -11.05
CA GLU A 176 15.20 -11.28 -12.08
C GLU A 176 16.19 -10.10 -12.07
N GLU A 177 15.70 -8.88 -11.85
CA GLU A 177 16.54 -7.67 -11.89
C GLU A 177 17.39 -7.50 -10.62
N ILE A 178 16.77 -7.60 -9.44
CA ILE A 178 17.41 -7.22 -8.16
C ILE A 178 17.38 -8.32 -7.09
N GLY A 179 16.85 -9.50 -7.39
CA GLY A 179 16.74 -10.61 -6.43
C GLY A 179 15.71 -10.38 -5.32
N ALA A 180 14.75 -9.46 -5.52
CA ALA A 180 13.70 -9.13 -4.56
C ALA A 180 12.32 -9.07 -5.21
N GLN A 181 11.28 -9.28 -4.40
CA GLN A 181 9.88 -9.29 -4.85
C GLN A 181 9.34 -7.87 -5.10
N ALA A 182 8.22 -7.76 -5.85
CA ALA A 182 7.71 -6.49 -6.37
C ALA A 182 7.36 -5.47 -5.28
N VAL A 183 6.88 -5.88 -4.10
CA VAL A 183 6.58 -4.97 -2.98
C VAL A 183 7.84 -4.25 -2.48
N SER A 184 8.99 -4.93 -2.43
CA SER A 184 10.27 -4.29 -2.07
C SER A 184 10.76 -3.40 -3.20
N TYR A 185 10.52 -3.80 -4.45
CA TYR A 185 10.87 -3.04 -5.65
C TYR A 185 10.10 -1.71 -5.71
N THR A 186 8.77 -1.76 -5.52
CA THR A 186 7.87 -0.60 -5.56
C THR A 186 8.12 0.40 -4.44
N THR A 187 8.76 0.01 -3.34
CA THR A 187 9.24 0.94 -2.30
C THR A 187 10.67 1.41 -2.56
N GLY A 188 11.55 0.52 -3.00
CA GLY A 188 12.98 0.79 -3.18
C GLY A 188 13.29 1.77 -4.31
N VAL A 189 12.62 1.64 -5.45
CA VAL A 189 12.83 2.53 -6.61
C VAL A 189 12.42 3.98 -6.27
N PRO A 190 11.24 4.27 -5.69
CA PRO A 190 10.88 5.61 -5.22
C PRO A 190 11.85 6.18 -4.20
N ALA A 191 12.35 5.38 -3.25
CA ALA A 191 13.33 5.83 -2.27
C ALA A 191 14.64 6.29 -2.92
N MET A 192 15.15 5.49 -3.87
CA MET A 192 16.33 5.84 -4.66
C MET A 192 16.09 7.12 -5.48
N LEU A 193 14.94 7.22 -6.15
CA LEU A 193 14.62 8.36 -7.01
C LEU A 193 14.44 9.66 -6.22
N GLY A 194 13.76 9.60 -5.06
CA GLY A 194 13.66 10.74 -4.15
C GLY A 194 15.04 11.21 -3.68
N ALA A 195 15.92 10.28 -3.30
CA ALA A 195 17.29 10.59 -2.94
C ALA A 195 18.06 11.23 -4.11
N LEU A 196 17.91 10.67 -5.33
CA LEU A 196 18.53 11.21 -6.54
C LEU A 196 18.11 12.67 -6.77
N LEU A 197 16.81 12.98 -6.73
CA LEU A 197 16.31 14.34 -6.96
C LEU A 197 16.80 15.33 -5.89
N VAL A 198 16.98 14.87 -4.65
CA VAL A 198 17.56 15.68 -3.58
C VAL A 198 19.04 15.97 -3.82
N VAL A 199 19.85 14.94 -4.11
CA VAL A 199 21.31 15.12 -4.29
C VAL A 199 21.67 15.87 -5.57
N THR A 200 20.82 15.82 -6.61
CA THR A 200 20.99 16.63 -7.83
C THR A 200 20.47 18.06 -7.68
N GLY A 201 19.85 18.40 -6.55
CA GLY A 201 19.29 19.72 -6.28
C GLY A 201 18.00 20.03 -7.06
N THR A 202 17.37 19.02 -7.66
CA THR A 202 16.06 19.15 -8.32
C THR A 202 14.96 19.34 -7.29
N TRP A 203 14.91 18.46 -6.30
CA TRP A 203 14.14 18.64 -5.08
C TRP A 203 15.03 19.30 -4.03
N LYS A 204 14.70 20.53 -3.66
CA LYS A 204 15.48 21.35 -2.71
C LYS A 204 14.57 22.17 -1.83
N GLY A 205 15.04 22.50 -0.63
CA GLY A 205 14.32 23.34 0.32
C GLY A 205 14.94 23.24 1.72
N GLU A 206 14.64 24.21 2.58
CA GLU A 206 14.98 24.16 4.00
C GLU A 206 13.75 23.75 4.80
N GLY A 207 13.84 22.64 5.54
CA GLY A 207 12.76 22.12 6.37
C GLY A 207 12.42 20.66 6.10
N VAL A 208 11.21 20.27 6.49
CA VAL A 208 10.65 18.91 6.30
C VAL A 208 9.51 19.01 5.30
N PHE A 209 9.52 18.12 4.32
CA PHE A 209 8.57 18.12 3.21
C PHE A 209 7.95 16.73 3.04
N ASN A 210 6.66 16.70 2.75
CA ASN A 210 6.00 15.56 2.12
C ASN A 210 6.13 15.67 0.60
N VAL A 211 6.08 14.54 -0.12
CA VAL A 211 6.39 14.47 -1.55
C VAL A 211 5.45 15.32 -2.41
N GLU A 212 4.18 15.46 -2.02
CA GLU A 212 3.17 16.29 -2.70
C GLU A 212 3.43 17.80 -2.63
N GLN A 213 4.41 18.23 -1.82
CA GLN A 213 4.85 19.63 -1.76
C GLN A 213 5.94 19.96 -2.79
N LEU A 214 6.50 18.95 -3.45
CA LEU A 214 7.58 19.07 -4.42
C LEU A 214 7.03 18.90 -5.84
N ASP A 215 7.76 19.40 -6.84
CA ASP A 215 7.39 19.25 -8.25
C ASP A 215 7.40 17.75 -8.64
N PRO A 216 6.25 17.16 -9.04
CA PRO A 216 6.17 15.75 -9.37
C PRO A 216 6.78 15.41 -10.74
N ASP A 217 6.93 16.38 -11.65
CA ASP A 217 7.28 16.12 -13.05
C ASP A 217 8.64 15.37 -13.18
N PRO A 218 9.73 15.81 -12.54
CA PRO A 218 11.03 15.11 -12.65
C PRO A 218 11.03 13.70 -12.04
N PHE A 219 10.12 13.44 -11.09
CA PHE A 219 9.97 12.12 -10.48
C PHE A 219 9.23 11.19 -11.44
N LEU A 220 8.07 11.61 -11.96
CA LEU A 220 7.27 10.79 -12.87
C LEU A 220 7.97 10.53 -14.21
N GLU A 221 8.74 11.49 -14.74
CA GLU A 221 9.55 11.32 -15.95
C GLU A 221 10.57 10.18 -15.82
N LYS A 222 11.16 10.00 -14.63
CA LYS A 222 12.21 9.02 -14.37
C LYS A 222 11.68 7.69 -13.88
N LEU A 223 10.50 7.65 -13.27
CA LEU A 223 9.95 6.46 -12.62
C LEU A 223 9.93 5.23 -13.54
N GLY A 224 9.43 5.40 -14.76
CA GLY A 224 9.43 4.33 -15.77
C GLY A 224 10.82 3.89 -16.22
N THR A 225 11.78 4.82 -16.32
CA THR A 225 13.17 4.50 -16.69
C THR A 225 13.91 3.69 -15.64
N TYR A 226 13.45 3.72 -14.39
CA TYR A 226 13.94 2.90 -13.28
C TYR A 226 13.01 1.72 -12.96
N GLY A 227 12.21 1.29 -13.94
CA GLY A 227 11.47 0.02 -13.90
C GLY A 227 10.05 0.08 -13.32
N LEU A 228 9.56 1.26 -12.95
CA LEU A 228 8.18 1.46 -12.49
C LEU A 228 7.38 2.28 -13.52
N GLU A 229 7.06 1.67 -14.65
CA GLU A 229 6.22 2.33 -15.66
C GLU A 229 4.83 2.62 -15.08
N TRP A 230 4.38 3.87 -15.20
CA TRP A 230 3.06 4.28 -14.74
C TRP A 230 2.14 4.56 -15.92
N HIS A 231 0.86 4.38 -15.68
CA HIS A 231 -0.20 4.57 -16.65
C HIS A 231 -1.23 5.53 -16.09
N GLU A 232 -1.87 6.29 -16.98
CA GLU A 232 -2.96 7.17 -16.62
C GLU A 232 -4.20 6.94 -17.49
N SER A 233 -5.35 7.21 -16.90
CA SER A 233 -6.65 7.11 -17.55
C SER A 233 -7.52 8.29 -17.14
N ILE A 234 -8.02 9.03 -18.13
CA ILE A 234 -8.79 10.27 -17.93
C ILE A 234 -10.24 10.01 -18.35
N ASN A 235 -11.20 10.33 -17.47
CA ASN A 235 -12.64 10.22 -17.73
C ASN A 235 -13.15 8.81 -18.10
N ASN A 236 -12.36 7.76 -17.80
CA ASN A 236 -12.69 6.37 -18.16
C ASN A 236 -12.80 5.45 -16.93
N SER A 237 -12.73 6.00 -15.72
CA SER A 237 -12.92 5.23 -14.48
C SER A 237 -14.26 5.61 -13.86
N GLU A 238 -15.17 4.63 -13.81
CA GLU A 238 -16.43 4.67 -13.05
C GLU A 238 -16.26 4.09 -11.64
N GLU A 239 -15.09 3.53 -11.35
CA GLU A 239 -14.71 3.06 -10.02
C GLU A 239 -14.75 4.24 -9.03
N PHE A 240 -15.34 4.02 -7.86
CA PHE A 240 -15.59 5.06 -6.85
C PHE A 240 -16.43 6.26 -7.30
N ALA A 241 -17.44 6.04 -8.16
CA ALA A 241 -18.41 7.06 -8.53
C ALA A 241 -19.34 7.51 -7.37
N ASP A 242 -19.33 6.81 -6.24
CA ASP A 242 -20.13 7.06 -5.02
C ASP A 242 -19.79 8.36 -4.26
#